data_AF-A0A3S8WJ91-F1
#
_entry.id   AF-A0A3S8WJ91-F1
#
_cell.length_a   1.000
_cell.length_b   1.000
_cell.length_c   1.000
_cell.angle_alpha   90.00
_cell.angle_beta   90.00
_cell.angle_gamma   90.00
#
_symmetry.space_group_name_H-M   'P 1'
#
loop_
_entity.id
_entity.type
_entity.pdbx_description
1 polymer ?
#
loop_
_entity_poly.entity_id
_entity_poly.type
_entity_poly.pdbx_seq_one_letter_code
_entity_poly.pdbx_strand_id
1 'polypeptide(L)'
;MTRDRSFLRDNSLTLVFGAGFLLTLAGQAIAGHADFNNQLTAEELHPVSFGGYLLSADFAVDVTENWQSEYLQFFLYIFGTVWLLQRGSPESKQLHKAGPESDAEQKVGQYAKPDSPRWAAAQGARQAWYARSLGTLMCTLFLLSWLAQSVTGVAAYNEQHLRELQAPISWFDYLGAADFWSRTLQNWQSELLAVGSMAIFSVYLRQRGSPESKPVGASHEATGVEG
;
A
#
# COMPACT_ATOMS: atom_id res chain seq x y z
N MET A 1 -9.45 4.63 39.03
CA MET A 1 -8.27 4.91 38.20
C MET A 1 -7.42 3.65 38.12
N THR A 2 -7.45 2.94 37.00
CA THR A 2 -6.44 1.91 36.65
C THR A 2 -6.08 2.14 35.19
N ARG A 3 -5.34 3.23 34.97
CA ARG A 3 -4.72 3.61 33.70
C ARG A 3 -3.40 2.85 33.60
N ASP A 4 -3.49 1.57 33.29
CA ASP A 4 -2.37 0.80 32.73
C ASP A 4 -2.96 -0.06 31.60
N ARG A 5 -3.48 0.61 30.56
CA ARG A 5 -3.57 -0.08 29.27
C ARG A 5 -2.12 -0.25 28.81
N SER A 6 -1.65 -1.48 28.85
CA SER A 6 -0.31 -1.83 28.38
C SER A 6 -0.10 -1.26 26.97
N PHE A 7 1.05 -0.65 26.71
CA PHE A 7 1.48 -0.16 25.39
C PHE A 7 1.20 -1.21 24.29
N LEU A 8 1.35 -2.49 24.61
CA LEU A 8 1.06 -3.61 23.71
C LEU A 8 -0.42 -3.69 23.31
N ARG A 9 -1.35 -3.43 24.23
CA ARG A 9 -2.79 -3.47 23.95
C ARG A 9 -3.23 -2.26 23.14
N ASP A 10 -2.66 -1.08 23.42
CA ASP A 10 -3.01 0.15 22.71
C ASP A 10 -2.39 0.22 21.30
N ASN A 11 -1.34 -0.57 21.02
CA ASN A 11 -0.65 -0.63 19.73
C ASN A 11 -0.67 -2.03 19.09
N SER A 12 -1.56 -2.92 19.52
CA SER A 12 -1.56 -4.33 19.10
C SER A 12 -1.71 -4.50 17.59
N LEU A 13 -2.52 -3.67 16.95
CA LEU A 13 -2.72 -3.70 15.50
C LEU A 13 -1.38 -3.50 14.76
N THR A 14 -0.69 -2.39 15.04
CA THR A 14 0.61 -2.09 14.42
C THR A 14 1.67 -3.13 14.77
N LEU A 15 1.71 -3.59 16.03
CA LEU A 15 2.72 -4.56 16.47
C LEU A 15 2.53 -5.94 15.83
N VAL A 16 1.29 -6.43 15.76
CA VAL A 16 1.00 -7.75 15.17
C VAL A 16 1.22 -7.73 13.66
N PHE A 17 0.70 -6.72 12.95
CA PHE A 17 0.91 -6.62 11.51
C PHE A 17 2.38 -6.33 11.16
N GLY A 18 3.07 -5.51 11.96
CA GLY A 18 4.51 -5.26 11.79
C GLY A 18 5.37 -6.50 12.04
N ALA A 19 5.07 -7.28 13.08
CA ALA A 19 5.74 -8.55 13.32
C ALA A 19 5.44 -9.58 12.22
N GLY A 20 4.18 -9.68 11.80
CA GLY A 20 3.75 -10.51 10.67
C GLY A 20 4.53 -10.18 9.40
N PHE A 21 4.62 -8.89 9.06
CA PHE A 21 5.42 -8.40 7.93
C PHE A 21 6.90 -8.79 8.02
N LEU A 22 7.54 -8.64 9.18
CA LEU A 22 8.95 -9.03 9.33
C LEU A 22 9.15 -10.54 9.20
N LEU A 23 8.22 -11.34 9.73
CA LEU A 23 8.24 -12.79 9.61
C LEU A 23 8.03 -13.25 8.16
N THR A 24 7.09 -12.64 7.43
CA THR A 24 6.85 -12.98 6.02
C THR A 24 7.97 -12.49 5.12
N LEU A 25 8.57 -11.32 5.39
CA LEU A 25 9.74 -10.82 4.64
C LEU A 25 10.96 -11.73 4.87
N ALA A 26 11.19 -12.20 6.10
CA ALA A 26 12.24 -13.18 6.38
C ALA A 26 11.96 -14.52 5.67
N GLY A 27 10.70 -14.97 5.68
CA GLY A 27 10.27 -16.17 4.95
C GLY A 27 10.49 -16.04 3.44
N GLN A 28 10.11 -14.90 2.85
CA GLN A 28 10.35 -14.58 1.44
C GLN A 28 11.83 -14.59 1.12
N ALA A 29 12.69 -13.97 1.95
CA ALA A 29 14.13 -13.98 1.74
C ALA A 29 14.72 -15.40 1.72
N ILE A 30 14.29 -16.27 2.65
CA ILE A 30 14.76 -17.65 2.73
C ILE A 30 14.27 -18.48 1.53
N ALA A 31 12.98 -18.39 1.21
CA ALA A 31 12.38 -19.13 0.10
C ALA A 31 12.94 -18.67 -1.25
N GLY A 32 13.03 -17.36 -1.46
CA GLY A 32 13.58 -16.75 -2.66
C GLY A 32 15.07 -17.08 -2.85
N HIS A 33 15.86 -17.10 -1.77
CA HIS A 33 17.27 -17.52 -1.87
C HIS A 33 17.40 -18.97 -2.35
N ALA A 34 16.56 -19.86 -1.83
CA ALA A 34 16.55 -21.26 -2.23
C ALA A 34 16.12 -21.41 -3.70
N ASP A 35 15.07 -20.70 -4.12
CA ASP A 35 14.58 -20.73 -5.50
C ASP A 35 15.61 -20.18 -6.49
N PHE A 36 16.20 -19.02 -6.18
CA PHE A 36 17.25 -18.41 -6.99
C PHE A 36 18.45 -19.35 -7.18
N ASN A 37 18.89 -20.02 -6.12
CA ASN A 37 19.97 -21.01 -6.21
C ASN A 37 19.57 -22.27 -7.00
N ASN A 38 18.31 -22.68 -6.95
CA ASN A 38 17.82 -23.79 -7.78
C ASN A 38 17.88 -23.41 -9.26
N GLN A 39 17.48 -22.18 -9.61
CA GLN A 39 17.57 -21.66 -10.98
C GLN A 39 19.02 -21.59 -11.46
N LEU A 40 19.92 -21.01 -10.66
CA LEU A 40 21.36 -20.98 -10.97
C LEU A 40 21.93 -22.38 -11.19
N THR A 41 21.59 -23.33 -10.32
CA THR A 41 22.07 -24.71 -10.46
C THR A 41 21.53 -25.38 -11.72
N ALA A 42 20.28 -25.11 -12.10
CA ALA A 42 19.68 -25.61 -13.34
C ALA A 42 20.34 -25.03 -14.60
N GLU A 43 20.90 -23.82 -14.50
CA GLU A 43 21.68 -23.15 -15.54
C GLU A 43 23.19 -23.48 -15.49
N GLU A 44 23.59 -24.46 -14.66
CA GLU A 44 25.00 -24.82 -14.41
C GLU A 44 25.86 -23.66 -13.86
N LEU A 45 25.23 -22.69 -13.21
CA LEU A 45 25.86 -21.54 -12.55
C LEU A 45 26.14 -21.81 -11.07
N HIS A 46 27.05 -21.03 -10.50
CA HIS A 46 27.42 -21.15 -9.09
C HIS A 46 26.35 -20.53 -8.17
N PRO A 47 25.89 -21.26 -7.14
CA PRO A 47 24.99 -20.72 -6.13
C PRO A 47 25.58 -19.50 -5.41
N VAL A 48 24.72 -18.57 -5.02
CA VAL A 48 25.08 -17.40 -4.23
C VAL A 48 24.85 -17.63 -2.73
N SER A 49 25.62 -16.92 -1.91
CA SER A 49 25.38 -16.87 -0.47
C SER A 49 24.08 -16.12 -0.15
N PHE A 50 23.49 -16.38 1.02
CA PHE A 50 22.26 -15.69 1.45
C PHE A 50 22.43 -14.16 1.51
N GLY A 51 23.56 -13.67 2.04
CA GLY A 51 23.85 -12.24 2.07
C GLY A 51 24.06 -11.64 0.67
N GLY A 52 24.58 -12.43 -0.28
CA GLY A 52 24.67 -12.02 -1.69
C GLY A 52 23.30 -11.89 -2.33
N TYR A 53 22.38 -12.82 -2.03
CA TYR A 53 21.00 -12.76 -2.51
C TYR A 53 20.22 -11.56 -1.94
N LEU A 54 20.37 -11.24 -0.65
CA LEU A 54 19.71 -10.06 -0.06
C LEU A 54 20.14 -8.72 -0.69
N LEU A 55 21.29 -8.68 -1.34
CA LEU A 55 21.83 -7.51 -2.04
C LEU A 55 21.64 -7.60 -3.56
N SER A 56 20.96 -8.63 -4.05
CA SER A 56 20.73 -8.83 -5.49
C SER A 56 19.59 -7.94 -6.00
N ALA A 57 19.61 -7.69 -7.31
CA ALA A 57 18.50 -7.02 -7.98
C ALA A 57 17.22 -7.87 -7.91
N ASP A 58 17.35 -9.19 -7.99
CA ASP A 58 16.23 -10.15 -7.94
C ASP A 58 15.41 -10.01 -6.65
N PHE A 59 16.05 -10.07 -5.48
CA PHE A 59 15.35 -9.88 -4.20
C PHE A 59 14.74 -8.47 -4.09
N ALA A 60 15.46 -7.45 -4.55
CA ALA A 60 14.98 -6.08 -4.47
C ALA A 60 13.77 -5.82 -5.39
N VAL A 61 13.72 -6.40 -6.59
CA VAL A 61 12.55 -6.37 -7.48
C VAL A 61 11.36 -7.01 -6.79
N ASP A 62 11.49 -8.24 -6.31
CA ASP A 62 10.37 -8.99 -5.72
C ASP A 62 9.73 -8.25 -4.55
N VAL A 63 10.54 -7.60 -3.71
CA VAL A 63 10.05 -6.82 -2.57
C VAL A 63 9.39 -5.52 -3.03
N THR A 64 10.05 -4.78 -3.92
CA THR A 64 9.56 -3.45 -4.35
C THR A 64 8.33 -3.53 -5.27
N GLU A 65 8.21 -4.60 -6.05
CA GLU A 65 7.07 -4.89 -6.92
C GLU A 65 5.76 -5.00 -6.14
N ASN A 66 5.79 -5.65 -4.97
CA ASN A 66 4.64 -5.74 -4.06
C ASN A 66 4.40 -4.41 -3.34
N TRP A 67 5.44 -3.77 -2.81
CA TRP A 67 5.26 -2.57 -1.99
C TRP A 67 4.63 -1.41 -2.76
N GLN A 68 4.97 -1.27 -4.03
CA GLN A 68 4.41 -0.17 -4.82
C GLN A 68 2.89 -0.29 -5.00
N SER A 69 2.36 -1.49 -5.20
CA SER A 69 0.92 -1.66 -5.41
C SER A 69 0.15 -1.41 -4.13
N GLU A 70 0.68 -1.85 -2.99
CA GLU A 70 0.10 -1.59 -1.67
C GLU A 70 -0.02 -0.09 -1.38
N TYR A 71 1.04 0.69 -1.64
CA TYR A 71 0.98 2.15 -1.47
C TYR A 71 0.10 2.85 -2.52
N LEU A 72 0.08 2.34 -3.76
CA LEU A 72 -0.84 2.82 -4.79
C LEU A 72 -2.28 2.60 -4.35
N GLN A 73 -2.61 1.42 -3.82
CA GLN A 73 -3.93 1.07 -3.30
C GLN A 73 -4.37 2.10 -2.27
N PHE A 74 -3.56 2.34 -1.22
CA PHE A 74 -3.90 3.31 -0.19
C PHE A 74 -3.99 4.74 -0.73
N PHE A 75 -3.10 5.14 -1.64
CA PHE A 75 -3.17 6.45 -2.28
C PHE A 75 -4.48 6.64 -3.04
N LEU A 76 -4.83 5.69 -3.93
CA LEU A 76 -6.06 5.71 -4.71
C LEU A 76 -7.29 5.66 -3.80
N TYR A 77 -7.24 4.87 -2.73
CA TYR A 77 -8.33 4.79 -1.78
C TYR A 77 -8.54 6.11 -1.03
N ILE A 78 -7.48 6.68 -0.47
CA ILE A 78 -7.53 7.91 0.33
C ILE A 78 -7.98 9.12 -0.51
N PHE A 79 -7.49 9.25 -1.74
CA PHE A 79 -7.91 10.36 -2.62
C PHE A 79 -9.21 10.07 -3.37
N GLY A 80 -9.38 8.83 -3.82
CA GLY A 80 -10.54 8.39 -4.58
C GLY A 80 -11.81 8.49 -3.76
N THR A 81 -11.83 7.99 -2.52
CA THR A 81 -13.03 7.99 -1.65
C THR A 81 -13.48 9.39 -1.21
N VAL A 82 -12.67 10.43 -1.45
CA VAL A 82 -13.12 11.83 -1.31
C VAL A 82 -14.23 12.13 -2.31
N TRP A 83 -14.19 11.56 -3.52
CA TRP A 83 -15.10 11.90 -4.63
C TRP A 83 -15.88 10.70 -5.17
N LEU A 84 -15.30 9.51 -5.16
CA LEU A 84 -15.91 8.26 -5.57
C LEU A 84 -16.78 7.74 -4.44
N LEU A 85 -18.09 7.78 -4.64
CA LEU A 85 -19.06 7.38 -3.64
C LEU A 85 -19.82 6.13 -4.06
N GLN A 86 -20.03 5.22 -3.11
CA GLN A 86 -20.71 3.95 -3.30
C GLN A 86 -21.84 3.83 -2.28
N ARG A 87 -23.09 3.81 -2.78
CA ARG A 87 -24.26 3.60 -1.93
C ARG A 87 -24.14 2.28 -1.19
N GLY A 88 -24.37 2.32 0.11
CA GLY A 88 -24.41 1.14 0.95
C GLY A 88 -23.05 0.70 1.51
N SER A 89 -21.95 1.29 1.03
CA SER A 89 -20.62 0.91 1.47
C SER A 89 -20.26 1.63 2.78
N PRO A 90 -19.80 0.92 3.83
CA PRO A 90 -19.27 1.56 5.05
C PRO A 90 -18.03 2.40 4.77
N GLU A 91 -17.29 2.04 3.72
CA GLU A 91 -16.07 2.68 3.22
C GLU A 91 -16.32 3.98 2.45
N SER A 92 -17.58 4.36 2.27
CA SER A 92 -17.96 5.52 1.47
C SER A 92 -18.70 6.57 2.29
N LYS A 93 -18.48 7.85 1.94
CA LYS A 93 -19.29 8.95 2.45
C LYS A 93 -20.71 8.85 1.88
N GLN A 94 -21.65 9.52 2.54
CA GLN A 94 -23.00 9.69 1.98
C GLN A 94 -22.93 10.39 0.61
N LEU A 95 -23.80 10.00 -0.32
CA LEU A 95 -23.74 10.42 -1.74
C LEU A 95 -23.72 11.94 -1.98
N HIS A 96 -24.25 12.75 -1.05
CA HIS A 96 -24.27 14.21 -1.15
C HIS A 96 -23.05 14.90 -0.51
N LYS A 97 -22.12 14.12 0.08
CA LYS A 97 -20.93 14.61 0.79
C LYS A 97 -19.63 14.41 0.01
N ALA A 98 -19.72 14.33 -1.32
CA ALA A 98 -18.53 14.28 -2.17
C ALA A 98 -17.68 15.54 -1.97
N GLY A 99 -16.38 15.37 -1.83
CA GLY A 99 -15.40 16.44 -1.66
C GLY A 99 -14.74 16.47 -0.27
N PRO A 100 -13.92 17.52 -0.04
CA PRO A 100 -13.06 17.65 1.15
C PRO A 100 -13.81 18.03 2.44
N GLU A 101 -15.14 18.15 2.39
CA GLU A 101 -15.99 18.67 3.47
C GLU A 101 -15.66 20.12 3.86
N SER A 102 -16.42 20.68 4.80
CA SER A 102 -16.17 22.03 5.32
C SER A 102 -15.07 22.06 6.39
N ASP A 103 -14.43 23.21 6.57
CA ASP A 103 -13.43 23.41 7.62
C ASP A 103 -13.97 23.10 9.04
N ALA A 104 -15.28 23.31 9.24
CA ALA A 104 -15.96 23.00 10.50
C ALA A 104 -16.08 21.50 10.75
N GLU A 105 -16.46 20.72 9.72
CA GLU A 105 -16.52 19.26 9.79
C GLU A 105 -15.13 18.64 10.00
N GLN A 106 -14.12 19.21 9.33
CA GLN A 106 -12.72 18.78 9.44
C GLN A 106 -11.99 19.33 10.66
N LYS A 107 -12.62 20.23 11.44
CA LYS A 107 -12.07 20.84 12.67
C LYS A 107 -10.72 21.53 12.43
N VAL A 108 -10.62 22.29 11.34
CA VAL A 108 -9.38 23.00 10.97
C VAL A 108 -9.50 24.51 11.16
N GLY A 109 -8.37 25.21 11.23
CA GLY A 109 -8.30 26.65 11.41
C GLY A 109 -9.03 27.10 12.69
N GLN A 110 -10.01 27.99 12.54
CA GLN A 110 -10.79 28.51 13.67
C GLN A 110 -11.69 27.46 14.36
N TYR A 111 -11.93 26.31 13.71
CA TYR A 111 -12.75 25.22 14.24
C TYR A 111 -11.91 24.13 14.94
N ALA A 112 -10.58 24.30 15.01
CA ALA A 112 -9.70 23.41 15.72
C ALA A 112 -9.99 23.43 17.24
N LYS A 113 -9.90 22.25 17.86
CA LYS A 113 -10.15 22.04 19.29
C LYS A 113 -8.84 22.09 20.09
N PRO A 114 -8.88 22.23 21.43
CA PRO A 114 -7.67 22.23 22.26
C PRO A 114 -6.82 20.96 22.16
N ASP A 115 -7.44 19.83 21.80
CA ASP A 115 -6.78 18.53 21.56
C ASP A 115 -6.40 18.31 20.08
N SER A 116 -6.69 19.27 19.19
CA SER A 116 -6.33 19.16 17.78
C SER A 116 -4.81 19.32 17.56
N PRO A 117 -4.24 18.64 16.55
CA PRO A 117 -2.83 18.80 16.17
C PRO A 117 -2.49 20.26 15.84
N ARG A 118 -1.29 20.72 16.23
CA ARG A 118 -0.87 22.12 16.06
C ARG A 118 -0.96 22.63 14.62
N TRP A 119 -0.72 21.76 13.62
CA TRP A 119 -0.78 22.15 12.21
C TRP A 119 -2.21 22.18 11.65
N ALA A 120 -3.18 21.53 12.31
CA ALA A 120 -4.60 21.66 11.96
C ALA A 120 -5.16 23.05 12.37
N ALA A 121 -4.64 23.62 13.47
CA ALA A 121 -4.98 24.97 13.93
C ALA A 121 -4.15 26.08 13.26
N ALA A 122 -3.11 25.74 12.50
CA ALA A 122 -2.35 26.71 11.72
C ALA A 122 -3.20 27.28 10.58
N GLN A 123 -2.74 28.36 9.94
CA GLN A 123 -3.37 28.92 8.73
C GLN A 123 -2.44 28.81 7.52
N GLY A 124 -3.02 28.83 6.32
CA GLY A 124 -2.29 28.87 5.06
C GLY A 124 -1.58 27.54 4.72
N ALA A 125 -0.35 27.64 4.22
CA ALA A 125 0.37 26.49 3.65
C ALA A 125 0.54 25.33 4.64
N ARG A 126 0.88 25.59 5.91
CA ARG A 126 1.12 24.52 6.90
C ARG A 126 -0.12 23.64 7.13
N GLN A 127 -1.29 24.27 7.26
CA GLN A 127 -2.55 23.57 7.37
C GLN A 127 -2.87 22.80 6.08
N ALA A 128 -2.66 23.42 4.91
CA ALA A 128 -2.90 22.78 3.62
C ALA A 128 -2.03 21.55 3.36
N TRP A 129 -0.77 21.56 3.83
CA TRP A 129 0.14 20.42 3.79
C TRP A 129 -0.29 19.33 4.78
N TYR A 130 -0.60 19.70 6.03
CA TYR A 130 -1.04 18.74 7.04
C TYR A 130 -2.36 18.04 6.65
N ALA A 131 -3.31 18.79 6.09
CA ALA A 131 -4.60 18.26 5.65
C ALA A 131 -4.49 17.24 4.50
N ARG A 132 -3.35 17.18 3.81
CA ARG A 132 -3.10 16.24 2.71
C ARG A 132 -1.95 15.27 3.00
N SER A 133 -1.34 15.35 4.19
CA SER A 133 -0.06 14.70 4.46
C SER A 133 -0.10 13.18 4.33
N LEU A 134 -1.21 12.55 4.73
CA LEU A 134 -1.37 11.11 4.62
C LEU A 134 -1.37 10.66 3.14
N GLY A 135 -2.23 11.27 2.33
CA GLY A 135 -2.28 10.97 0.89
C GLY A 135 -0.97 11.31 0.18
N THR A 136 -0.35 12.44 0.51
CA THR A 136 0.96 12.83 -0.04
C THR A 136 2.05 11.83 0.33
N LEU A 137 2.06 11.33 1.57
CA LEU A 137 3.01 10.30 2.00
C LEU A 137 2.80 8.99 1.23
N MET A 138 1.55 8.51 1.12
CA MET A 138 1.25 7.29 0.34
C MET A 138 1.67 7.44 -1.13
N CYS A 139 1.39 8.59 -1.75
CA CYS A 139 1.84 8.87 -3.13
C CYS A 139 3.36 8.87 -3.25
N THR A 140 4.05 9.49 -2.28
CA THR A 140 5.51 9.57 -2.27
C THR A 140 6.13 8.20 -2.12
N LEU A 141 5.62 7.38 -1.18
CA LEU A 141 6.08 6.01 -0.97
C LEU A 141 5.84 5.17 -2.23
N PHE A 142 4.66 5.25 -2.84
CA PHE A 142 4.35 4.62 -4.13
C PHE A 142 5.38 5.00 -5.20
N LEU A 143 5.62 6.30 -5.43
CA LEU A 143 6.54 6.77 -6.46
C LEU A 143 7.99 6.31 -6.19
N LEU A 144 8.42 6.31 -4.93
CA LEU A 144 9.75 5.83 -4.55
C LEU A 144 9.88 4.32 -4.71
N SER A 145 8.88 3.53 -4.32
CA SER A 145 8.89 2.07 -4.51
C SER A 145 8.78 1.68 -5.98
N TRP A 146 7.98 2.40 -6.76
CA TRP A 146 7.84 2.15 -8.20
C TRP A 146 9.11 2.54 -8.97
N LEU A 147 9.77 3.63 -8.56
CA LEU A 147 11.11 3.98 -9.04
C LEU A 147 12.12 2.89 -8.67
N ALA A 148 12.14 2.45 -7.41
CA ALA A 148 13.01 1.37 -6.96
C ALA A 148 12.79 0.10 -7.79
N GLN A 149 11.54 -0.34 -7.98
CA GLN A 149 11.16 -1.46 -8.83
C GLN A 149 11.64 -1.27 -10.28
N SER A 150 11.53 -0.06 -10.84
CA SER A 150 11.99 0.18 -12.22
C SER A 150 13.51 0.06 -12.37
N VAL A 151 14.27 0.46 -11.35
CA VAL A 151 15.74 0.44 -11.34
C VAL A 151 16.25 -0.97 -11.06
N THR A 152 15.66 -1.65 -10.08
CA THR A 152 16.01 -3.04 -9.79
C THR A 152 15.53 -3.96 -10.91
N GLY A 153 14.39 -3.63 -11.54
CA GLY A 153 13.80 -4.36 -12.67
C GLY A 153 14.71 -4.36 -13.88
N VAL A 154 15.24 -3.19 -14.29
CA VAL A 154 16.19 -3.16 -15.41
C VAL A 154 17.48 -3.93 -15.09
N ALA A 155 17.92 -3.94 -13.83
CA ALA A 155 19.10 -4.70 -13.43
C ALA A 155 18.85 -6.21 -13.51
N ALA A 156 17.71 -6.70 -12.99
CA ALA A 156 17.32 -8.11 -13.09
C ALA A 156 17.08 -8.54 -14.54
N TYR A 157 16.42 -7.70 -15.34
CA TYR A 157 16.16 -7.95 -16.76
C TYR A 157 17.46 -8.06 -17.56
N ASN A 158 18.41 -7.15 -17.31
CA ASN A 158 19.73 -7.18 -17.94
C ASN A 158 20.57 -8.37 -17.47
N GLU A 159 20.44 -8.80 -16.21
CA GLU A 159 21.10 -10.02 -15.72
C GLU A 159 20.65 -11.24 -16.54
N GLN A 160 19.34 -11.37 -16.78
CA GLN A 160 18.81 -12.43 -17.63
C GLN A 160 19.31 -12.33 -19.07
N HIS A 161 19.28 -11.14 -19.68
CA HIS A 161 19.83 -10.93 -21.02
C HIS A 161 21.29 -11.37 -21.13
N LEU A 162 22.11 -11.02 -20.15
CA LEU A 162 23.53 -11.40 -20.15
C LEU A 162 23.72 -12.91 -20.06
N ARG A 163 22.88 -13.62 -19.28
CA ARG A 163 22.87 -15.10 -19.25
C ARG A 163 22.48 -15.69 -20.61
N GLU A 164 21.58 -15.03 -21.32
CA GLU A 164 21.13 -15.41 -22.67
C GLU A 164 22.05 -14.90 -23.80
N LEU A 165 23.21 -14.32 -23.48
CA LEU A 165 24.16 -13.72 -24.43
C LEU A 165 23.56 -12.57 -25.28
N GLN A 166 22.58 -11.87 -24.73
CA GLN A 166 21.94 -10.69 -25.31
C GLN A 166 22.54 -9.40 -24.73
N ALA A 167 22.40 -8.30 -25.49
CA ALA A 167 22.88 -7.00 -25.05
C ALA A 167 21.98 -6.42 -23.94
N PRO A 168 22.55 -5.81 -22.89
CA PRO A 168 21.76 -5.10 -21.89
C PRO A 168 21.11 -3.85 -22.51
N ILE A 169 19.93 -3.50 -22.02
CA ILE A 169 19.20 -2.30 -22.42
C ILE A 169 19.34 -1.19 -21.38
N SER A 170 19.08 0.05 -21.80
CA SER A 170 19.09 1.18 -20.87
C SER A 170 17.85 1.17 -19.96
N TRP A 171 17.91 1.89 -18.84
CA TRP A 171 16.74 2.10 -17.98
C TRP A 171 15.56 2.74 -18.72
N PHE A 172 15.84 3.72 -19.61
CA PHE A 172 14.79 4.35 -20.40
C PHE A 172 14.12 3.39 -21.38
N ASP A 173 14.88 2.48 -21.99
CA ASP A 173 14.33 1.44 -22.86
C ASP A 173 13.49 0.44 -22.06
N TYR A 174 13.93 0.09 -20.85
CA TYR A 174 13.21 -0.83 -19.96
C TYR A 174 11.85 -0.29 -19.50
N LEU A 175 11.70 1.03 -19.29
CA LEU A 175 10.39 1.64 -18.99
C LEU A 175 9.37 1.45 -20.13
N GLY A 176 9.84 1.23 -21.36
CA GLY A 176 9.01 0.88 -22.51
C GLY A 176 8.84 -0.63 -22.74
N ALA A 177 9.55 -1.48 -21.98
CA ALA A 177 9.55 -2.92 -22.17
C ALA A 177 8.28 -3.58 -21.62
N ALA A 178 7.85 -4.67 -22.26
CA ALA A 178 6.66 -5.41 -21.85
C ALA A 178 6.80 -6.04 -20.45
N ASP A 179 8.01 -6.48 -20.06
CA ASP A 179 8.29 -7.05 -18.74
C ASP A 179 7.94 -6.07 -17.60
N PHE A 180 8.42 -4.83 -17.70
CA PHE A 180 8.14 -3.77 -16.72
C PHE A 180 6.63 -3.56 -16.52
N TRP A 181 5.89 -3.45 -17.61
CA TRP A 181 4.44 -3.23 -17.57
C TRP A 181 3.67 -4.48 -17.14
N SER A 182 4.12 -5.67 -17.52
CA SER A 182 3.51 -6.93 -17.07
C SER A 182 3.55 -7.03 -15.55
N ARG A 183 4.72 -6.84 -14.95
CA ARG A 183 4.92 -6.82 -13.50
C ARG A 183 4.08 -5.73 -12.83
N THR A 184 4.20 -4.50 -13.32
CA THR A 184 3.47 -3.34 -12.75
C THR A 184 1.95 -3.54 -12.80
N LEU A 185 1.39 -3.87 -13.97
CA LEU A 185 -0.05 -3.97 -14.17
C LEU A 185 -0.66 -5.21 -13.51
N GLN A 186 0.08 -6.32 -13.42
CA GLN A 186 -0.37 -7.51 -12.70
C GLN A 186 -0.59 -7.23 -11.20
N ASN A 187 0.27 -6.42 -10.59
CA ASN A 187 0.10 -6.03 -9.20
C ASN A 187 -1.05 -5.02 -9.06
N TRP A 188 -1.10 -3.98 -9.90
CA TRP A 188 -2.17 -2.98 -9.85
C TRP A 188 -3.56 -3.57 -10.04
N GLN A 189 -3.73 -4.51 -10.97
CA GLN A 189 -5.04 -5.14 -11.17
C GLN A 189 -5.49 -5.93 -9.93
N SER A 190 -4.55 -6.54 -9.19
CA SER A 190 -4.85 -7.30 -7.98
C SER A 190 -5.38 -6.39 -6.87
N GLU A 191 -4.72 -5.25 -6.66
CA GLU A 191 -5.16 -4.26 -5.66
C GLU A 191 -6.52 -3.65 -6.02
N LEU A 192 -6.71 -3.31 -7.30
CA LEU A 192 -7.99 -2.78 -7.76
C LEU A 192 -9.12 -3.80 -7.59
N LEU A 193 -8.84 -5.08 -7.83
CA LEU A 193 -9.77 -6.17 -7.56
C LEU A 193 -10.08 -6.28 -6.06
N ALA A 194 -9.06 -6.21 -5.20
CA ALA A 194 -9.22 -6.28 -3.75
C ALA A 194 -10.06 -5.12 -3.20
N VAL A 195 -9.72 -3.86 -3.54
CA VAL A 195 -10.48 -2.67 -3.14
C VAL A 195 -11.90 -2.72 -3.69
N GLY A 196 -12.07 -3.04 -4.97
CA GLY A 196 -13.39 -3.14 -5.60
C GLY A 196 -14.26 -4.19 -4.91
N SER A 197 -13.68 -5.34 -4.59
CA SER A 197 -14.35 -6.42 -3.84
C SER A 197 -14.73 -5.99 -2.44
N MET A 198 -13.83 -5.32 -1.71
CA MET A 198 -14.14 -4.79 -0.38
C MET A 198 -15.25 -3.74 -0.43
N ALA A 199 -15.23 -2.82 -1.40
CA ALA A 199 -16.23 -1.78 -1.55
C ALA A 199 -17.65 -2.34 -1.76
N ILE A 200 -17.79 -3.45 -2.50
CA ILE A 200 -19.09 -4.09 -2.77
C ILE A 200 -19.47 -5.13 -1.73
N PHE A 201 -18.55 -5.99 -1.29
CA PHE A 201 -18.86 -7.06 -0.33
C PHE A 201 -19.20 -6.49 1.04
N SER A 202 -18.59 -5.39 1.46
CA SER A 202 -18.94 -4.70 2.71
C SER A 202 -20.37 -4.14 2.72
N VAL A 203 -21.01 -3.98 1.56
CA VAL A 203 -22.44 -3.63 1.45
C VAL A 203 -23.32 -4.77 1.96
N TYR A 204 -22.98 -6.02 1.60
CA TYR A 204 -23.84 -7.20 1.76
C TYR A 204 -23.41 -8.14 2.89
N LEU A 205 -22.10 -8.29 3.11
CA LEU A 205 -21.53 -9.17 4.11
C LEU A 205 -21.29 -8.43 5.44
N ARG A 206 -21.15 -9.18 6.53
CA ARG A 206 -21.04 -8.64 7.88
C ARG A 206 -19.99 -9.41 8.67
N GLN A 207 -19.09 -8.68 9.36
CA GLN A 207 -18.18 -9.23 10.35
C GLN A 207 -18.43 -8.52 11.68
N ARG A 208 -19.13 -9.20 12.60
CA ARG A 208 -19.53 -8.59 13.87
C ARG A 208 -18.33 -8.03 14.64
N GLY A 209 -18.37 -6.73 14.91
CA GLY A 209 -17.32 -6.02 15.66
C GLY A 209 -16.12 -5.56 14.82
N SER A 210 -16.12 -5.80 13.51
CA SER A 210 -15.11 -5.24 12.59
C SER A 210 -15.43 -3.77 12.26
N PRO A 211 -14.42 -2.88 12.22
CA PRO A 211 -14.59 -1.52 11.69
C PRO A 211 -14.87 -1.50 10.18
N GLU A 212 -14.44 -2.54 9.46
CA GLU A 212 -14.55 -2.65 7.99
C GLU A 212 -15.91 -3.18 7.51
N SER A 213 -16.90 -3.29 8.41
CA SER A 213 -18.24 -3.76 8.04
C SER A 213 -19.32 -3.06 8.84
N LYS A 214 -20.48 -2.87 8.22
CA LYS A 214 -21.66 -2.28 8.89
C LYS A 214 -22.12 -3.15 10.06
N PRO A 215 -22.82 -2.57 11.06
CA PRO A 215 -23.53 -3.34 12.06
C PRO A 215 -24.41 -4.42 11.42
N VAL A 216 -24.50 -5.59 12.06
CA VAL A 216 -25.19 -6.76 11.48
C VAL A 216 -26.65 -6.45 11.11
N GLY A 217 -27.34 -5.62 11.91
CA GLY A 217 -28.72 -5.21 11.66
C GLY A 217 -28.89 -4.03 10.70
N ALA A 218 -27.82 -3.43 10.18
CA ALA A 218 -27.91 -2.26 9.31
C ALA A 218 -28.31 -2.63 7.86
N SER A 219 -29.17 -1.81 7.27
CA SER A 219 -29.65 -1.95 5.88
C SER A 219 -28.50 -1.96 4.86
N HIS A 220 -28.71 -2.62 3.72
CA HIS A 220 -27.79 -2.55 2.59
C HIS A 220 -27.66 -1.14 2.02
N GLU A 221 -28.69 -0.29 2.14
CA GLU A 221 -28.65 1.09 1.63
C GLU A 221 -27.92 2.08 2.55
N ALA A 222 -27.73 1.72 3.83
CA ALA A 222 -27.00 2.55 4.78
C ALA A 222 -25.54 2.72 4.33
N THR A 223 -25.12 3.97 4.15
CA THR A 223 -23.80 4.37 3.62
C THR A 223 -23.00 5.08 4.70
N GLY A 224 -21.72 4.75 4.79
CA GLY A 224 -20.83 5.22 5.86
C GLY A 224 -20.96 4.38 7.14
N VAL A 225 -19.98 4.55 8.02
CA VAL A 225 -20.01 3.99 9.37
C VAL A 225 -20.81 4.94 10.24
N GLU A 226 -22.11 4.66 10.44
CA GLU A 226 -22.84 5.29 11.54
C GLU A 226 -22.27 4.74 12.86
N GLY A 227 -21.38 5.53 13.45
CA GLY A 227 -20.91 5.43 14.83
C GLY A 227 -21.23 6.70 15.60
#